data_AF-A0A7W1RY51-F1
#
_entry.id   AF-A0A7W1RY51-F1
#
_cell.length_a   1.000
_cell.length_b   1.000
_cell.length_c   1.000
_cell.angle_alpha   90.00
_cell.angle_beta   90.00
_cell.angle_gamma   90.00
#
_symmetry.space_group_name_H-M   'P 1'
#
loop_
_entity.id
_entity.type
_entity.pdbx_description
1 polymer ?
#
loop_
_entity_poly.entity_id
_entity_poly.type
_entity_poly.pdbx_seq_one_letter_code
_entity_poly.pdbx_strand_id
1 'polypeptide(L)'
;MSASAGDWTGDVRALLATDLVTPATRQALTQRLSAPRVDVGRFFAADSLRTLQAVCARLLPQSERTDPIDIAGVIDGRLADGKGDGWRYDVLPADGEAYQLGLREFDRHAHAQSGAPFHALAPVDQDRVLVDFQRGEVPTWTAEAARRFFEELLAEATESYYSHPIAQQEIGYVGMADAPGWQAIGLDQREAREPRRGQPTDG
;
A
#
# COMPACT_ATOMS: atom_id res chain seq x y z
N MET A 1 4.86 -12.76 -31.49
CA MET A 1 3.62 -13.56 -31.46
C MET A 1 2.80 -12.97 -30.33
N SER A 2 1.70 -12.29 -30.64
CA SER A 2 0.86 -11.66 -29.59
C SER A 2 0.03 -12.75 -28.92
N ALA A 3 0.12 -12.84 -27.59
CA ALA A 3 -0.70 -13.74 -26.80
C ALA A 3 -2.16 -13.27 -26.86
N SER A 4 -3.07 -14.21 -27.10
CA SER A 4 -4.50 -13.95 -27.25
C SER A 4 -5.15 -13.73 -25.89
N ALA A 5 -6.38 -13.19 -25.86
CA ALA A 5 -7.14 -12.98 -24.62
C ALA A 5 -7.37 -14.25 -23.78
N GLY A 6 -7.17 -15.44 -24.36
CA GLY A 6 -7.25 -16.72 -23.64
C GLY A 6 -6.02 -17.06 -22.79
N ASP A 7 -4.93 -16.30 -22.90
CA ASP A 7 -3.62 -16.71 -22.37
C ASP A 7 -3.27 -16.09 -20.99
N TRP A 8 -3.99 -15.08 -20.51
CA TRP A 8 -3.85 -14.60 -19.12
C TRP A 8 -4.85 -15.36 -18.24
N THR A 9 -4.34 -16.05 -17.22
CA THR A 9 -5.14 -16.83 -16.24
C THR A 9 -5.40 -16.02 -14.95
N GLY A 10 -5.45 -14.69 -15.07
CA GLY A 10 -5.39 -13.79 -13.92
C GLY A 10 -3.96 -13.48 -13.45
N ASP A 11 -2.94 -14.09 -14.05
CA ASP A 11 -1.54 -13.77 -13.77
C ASP A 11 -1.12 -12.45 -14.42
N VAL A 12 -0.66 -11.49 -13.62
CA VAL A 12 -0.39 -10.13 -14.07
C VAL A 12 0.78 -10.05 -15.04
N ARG A 13 1.76 -10.94 -14.92
CA ARG A 13 2.91 -10.96 -15.82
C ARG A 13 2.51 -11.47 -17.20
N ALA A 14 1.58 -12.43 -17.26
CA ALA A 14 0.99 -12.90 -18.50
C ALA A 14 0.24 -11.76 -19.23
N LEU A 15 -0.49 -10.86 -18.55
CA LEU A 15 -1.19 -9.72 -19.22
C LEU A 15 -0.21 -8.87 -19.96
N LEU A 16 0.91 -8.58 -19.28
CA LEU A 16 1.89 -7.63 -19.73
C LEU A 16 2.64 -8.16 -20.97
N ALA A 17 2.34 -9.39 -21.42
CA ALA A 17 2.75 -9.95 -22.70
C ALA A 17 1.63 -9.93 -23.78
N THR A 18 0.39 -9.60 -23.43
CA THR A 18 -0.76 -9.50 -24.34
C THR A 18 -0.96 -8.08 -24.90
N ASP A 19 -1.83 -7.93 -25.90
CA ASP A 19 -2.29 -6.62 -26.41
C ASP A 19 -3.48 -6.02 -25.62
N LEU A 20 -3.87 -6.64 -24.48
CA LEU A 20 -4.99 -6.20 -23.65
C LEU A 20 -4.66 -5.03 -22.72
N VAL A 21 -3.42 -4.54 -22.73
CA VAL A 21 -2.95 -3.44 -21.89
C VAL A 21 -2.44 -2.31 -22.77
N THR A 22 -2.97 -1.11 -22.55
CA THR A 22 -2.46 0.10 -23.21
C THR A 22 -0.98 0.32 -22.86
N PRO A 23 -0.20 1.02 -23.72
CA PRO A 23 1.21 1.27 -23.44
C PRO A 23 1.46 1.99 -22.11
N ALA A 24 0.61 2.96 -21.75
CA ALA A 24 0.74 3.72 -20.51
C ALA A 24 0.50 2.84 -19.27
N THR A 25 -0.56 2.03 -19.28
CA THR A 25 -0.85 1.10 -18.18
C THR A 25 0.25 0.04 -18.06
N ARG A 26 0.72 -0.51 -19.19
CA ARG A 26 1.84 -1.47 -19.19
C ARG A 26 3.10 -0.90 -18.57
N GLN A 27 3.44 0.35 -18.90
CA GLN A 27 4.58 1.05 -18.33
C GLN A 27 4.43 1.19 -16.80
N ALA A 28 3.28 1.68 -16.33
CA ALA A 28 3.05 1.89 -14.90
C ALA A 28 3.09 0.59 -14.09
N LEU A 29 2.45 -0.48 -14.57
CA LEU A 29 2.45 -1.79 -13.91
C LEU A 29 3.86 -2.41 -13.91
N THR A 30 4.59 -2.32 -15.03
CA THR A 30 5.97 -2.82 -15.13
C THR A 30 6.90 -2.08 -14.17
N GLN A 31 6.78 -0.75 -14.05
CA GLN A 31 7.55 0.05 -13.10
C GLN A 31 7.29 -0.39 -11.65
N ARG A 32 6.03 -0.60 -11.27
CA ARG A 32 5.69 -1.08 -9.91
C ARG A 32 6.24 -2.49 -9.65
N LEU A 33 6.09 -3.41 -10.61
CA LEU A 33 6.58 -4.80 -10.49
C LEU A 33 8.11 -4.92 -10.42
N SER A 34 8.84 -3.92 -10.88
CA SER A 34 10.31 -3.91 -10.92
C SER A 34 10.93 -2.92 -9.93
N ALA A 35 10.11 -2.20 -9.17
CA ALA A 35 10.59 -1.24 -8.17
C ALA A 35 11.36 -2.01 -7.08
N PRO A 36 12.62 -1.65 -6.79
CA PRO A 36 13.35 -2.27 -5.70
C PRO A 36 12.75 -1.82 -4.37
N ARG A 37 12.90 -2.67 -3.35
CA ARG A 37 12.61 -2.31 -1.96
C ARG A 37 13.49 -1.13 -1.52
N VAL A 38 12.89 -0.22 -0.76
CA VAL A 38 13.54 0.97 -0.20
C VAL A 38 14.11 0.63 1.17
N ASP A 39 15.43 0.45 1.23
CA ASP A 39 16.17 0.28 2.49
C ASP A 39 16.72 1.61 3.03
N VAL A 40 16.91 2.60 2.15
CA VAL A 40 17.35 3.96 2.48
C VAL A 40 16.34 4.94 1.96
N GLY A 41 15.68 5.66 2.88
CA GLY A 41 14.63 6.60 2.56
C GLY A 41 15.13 7.78 1.73
N ARG A 42 14.29 8.25 0.81
CA ARG A 42 14.46 9.51 0.08
C ARG A 42 13.85 10.68 0.84
N PHE A 43 12.77 10.43 1.58
CA PHE A 43 12.09 11.43 2.40
C PHE A 43 12.39 11.24 3.89
N PHE A 44 12.26 10.01 4.38
CA PHE A 44 12.44 9.70 5.79
C PHE A 44 13.89 9.41 6.14
N ALA A 45 14.28 9.83 7.35
CA ALA A 45 15.48 9.31 8.00
C ALA A 45 15.32 7.82 8.34
N ALA A 46 16.44 7.13 8.52
CA ALA A 46 16.48 5.68 8.71
C ALA A 46 15.53 5.16 9.82
N ASP A 47 15.49 5.83 10.98
CA ASP A 47 14.62 5.39 12.10
C ASP A 47 13.14 5.55 11.76
N SER A 48 12.74 6.70 11.22
CA SER A 48 11.35 6.93 10.80
C SER A 48 10.91 5.97 9.71
N LEU A 49 11.79 5.64 8.76
CA LEU A 49 11.50 4.63 7.73
C LEU A 49 11.30 3.25 8.35
N ARG A 50 12.15 2.83 9.30
CA ARG A 50 11.99 1.55 10.01
C ARG A 50 10.70 1.49 10.81
N THR A 51 10.33 2.60 11.46
CA THR A 51 9.04 2.72 12.16
C THR A 51 7.88 2.59 11.18
N LEU A 52 7.91 3.29 10.05
CA LEU A 52 6.88 3.17 9.01
C LEU A 52 6.78 1.73 8.45
N GLN A 53 7.91 1.10 8.14
CA GLN A 53 7.97 -0.29 7.70
C GLN A 53 7.32 -1.24 8.72
N ALA A 54 7.64 -1.08 10.01
CA ALA A 54 7.04 -1.87 11.08
C ALA A 54 5.54 -1.63 11.21
N VAL A 55 5.08 -0.38 11.11
CA VAL A 55 3.65 -0.04 11.13
C VAL A 55 2.93 -0.71 9.95
N CYS A 56 3.43 -0.54 8.72
CA CYS A 56 2.85 -1.18 7.54
C CYS A 56 2.79 -2.71 7.67
N ALA A 57 3.83 -3.34 8.24
CA ALA A 57 3.86 -4.79 8.46
C ALA A 57 2.83 -5.28 9.49
N ARG A 58 2.37 -4.43 10.41
CA ARG A 58 1.28 -4.74 11.34
C ARG A 58 -0.10 -4.45 10.74
N LEU A 59 -0.25 -3.35 9.99
CA LEU A 59 -1.52 -2.96 9.37
C LEU A 59 -1.91 -3.88 8.21
N LEU A 60 -0.94 -4.27 7.38
CA LEU A 60 -1.13 -5.13 6.22
C LEU A 60 -0.07 -6.25 6.24
N PRO A 61 -0.26 -7.27 7.11
CA PRO A 61 0.65 -8.41 7.19
C PRO A 61 0.74 -9.16 5.85
N GLN A 62 1.96 -9.58 5.50
CA GLN A 62 2.29 -10.22 4.23
C GLN A 62 3.16 -11.48 4.46
N SER A 63 2.91 -12.19 5.57
CA SER A 63 3.76 -13.30 6.06
C SER A 63 3.84 -14.50 5.11
N GLU A 64 2.87 -14.63 4.22
CA GLU A 64 2.75 -15.68 3.22
C GLU A 64 3.57 -15.41 1.95
N ARG A 65 4.10 -14.19 1.77
CA ARG A 65 4.85 -13.79 0.58
C ARG A 65 6.34 -13.95 0.77
N THR A 66 7.00 -14.56 -0.21
CA THR A 66 8.47 -14.60 -0.29
C THR A 66 9.06 -13.21 -0.54
N ASP A 67 8.36 -12.38 -1.30
CA ASP A 67 8.74 -11.00 -1.60
C ASP A 67 7.56 -10.06 -1.28
N PRO A 68 7.49 -9.51 -0.06
CA PRO A 68 6.42 -8.62 0.35
C PRO A 68 6.47 -7.28 -0.39
N ILE A 69 5.30 -6.75 -0.75
CA ILE A 69 5.12 -5.43 -1.34
C ILE A 69 5.65 -4.36 -0.37
N ASP A 70 6.52 -3.48 -0.89
CA ASP A 70 7.12 -2.40 -0.10
C ASP A 70 6.20 -1.17 0.01
N ILE A 71 5.22 -1.27 0.90
CA ILE A 71 4.25 -0.20 1.18
C ILE A 71 4.96 1.06 1.68
N ALA A 72 5.91 0.93 2.62
CA ALA A 72 6.62 2.07 3.19
C ALA A 72 7.47 2.80 2.15
N GLY A 73 8.11 2.08 1.23
CA GLY A 73 8.87 2.68 0.13
C GLY A 73 7.99 3.47 -0.85
N VAL A 74 6.75 3.03 -1.09
CA VAL A 74 5.78 3.80 -1.91
C VAL A 74 5.44 5.13 -1.25
N ILE A 75 5.15 5.12 0.06
CA ILE A 75 4.84 6.32 0.85
C ILE A 75 6.05 7.27 0.89
N ASP A 76 7.25 6.76 1.19
CA ASP A 76 8.49 7.53 1.20
C ASP A 76 8.76 8.21 -0.16
N GLY A 77 8.63 7.46 -1.25
CA GLY A 77 8.81 7.97 -2.60
C GLY A 77 7.79 9.04 -2.99
N ARG A 78 6.52 8.86 -2.62
CA ARG A 78 5.45 9.86 -2.85
C ARG A 78 5.76 11.17 -2.15
N LEU A 79 6.10 11.10 -0.86
CA LEU A 79 6.42 12.27 -0.05
C LEU A 79 7.69 12.97 -0.53
N ALA A 80 8.70 12.21 -0.95
CA ALA A 80 9.92 12.77 -1.58
C ALA A 80 9.61 13.52 -2.89
N ASP A 81 8.64 13.04 -3.65
CA ASP A 81 8.18 13.68 -4.89
C ASP A 81 7.24 14.88 -4.64
N GLY A 82 6.84 15.14 -3.40
CA GLY A 82 5.89 16.21 -3.04
C GLY A 82 4.49 16.00 -3.61
N LYS A 83 4.10 14.74 -3.86
CA LYS A 83 2.76 14.40 -4.38
C LYS A 83 1.79 14.24 -3.23
N GLY A 84 0.60 14.82 -3.35
CA GLY A 84 -0.54 14.61 -2.44
C GLY A 84 -1.83 14.45 -3.23
N ASP A 85 -2.89 14.04 -2.56
CA ASP A 85 -4.22 13.84 -3.17
C ASP A 85 -5.05 15.14 -3.25
N GLY A 86 -4.56 16.23 -2.66
CA GLY A 86 -5.17 17.56 -2.72
C GLY A 86 -6.17 17.86 -1.60
N TRP A 87 -6.29 16.99 -0.59
CA TRP A 87 -7.03 17.28 0.64
C TRP A 87 -6.19 16.89 1.88
N ARG A 88 -6.67 17.27 3.07
CA ARG A 88 -6.15 16.80 4.36
C ARG A 88 -7.19 17.05 5.44
N TYR A 89 -7.10 16.34 6.56
CA TYR A 89 -7.81 16.74 7.77
C TYR A 89 -7.30 18.10 8.28
N ASP A 90 -8.22 18.95 8.71
CA ASP A 90 -7.91 20.30 9.19
C ASP A 90 -7.04 20.29 10.46
N VAL A 91 -7.26 19.29 11.33
CA VAL A 91 -6.50 19.05 12.57
C VAL A 91 -5.05 18.61 12.33
N LEU A 92 -4.72 18.08 11.16
CA LEU A 92 -3.38 17.63 10.81
C LEU A 92 -2.64 18.71 10.00
N PRO A 93 -1.31 18.85 10.14
CA PRO A 93 -0.52 19.71 9.26
C PRO A 93 -0.47 19.13 7.83
N ALA A 94 0.32 19.74 6.95
CA ALA A 94 0.55 19.19 5.61
C ALA A 94 1.19 17.79 5.67
N ASP A 95 0.87 16.91 4.72
CA ASP A 95 1.25 15.49 4.69
C ASP A 95 2.65 15.18 5.21
N GLY A 96 3.68 15.76 4.59
CA GLY A 96 5.06 15.45 4.96
C GLY A 96 5.37 15.77 6.43
N GLU A 97 4.81 16.86 6.95
CA GLU A 97 4.94 17.22 8.36
C GLU A 97 4.10 16.30 9.25
N ALA A 98 2.88 15.95 8.82
CA ALA A 98 2.00 15.04 9.56
C ALA A 98 2.67 13.67 9.75
N TYR A 99 3.26 13.12 8.68
CA TYR A 99 4.02 11.87 8.72
C TYR A 99 5.25 11.95 9.62
N GLN A 100 6.06 13.01 9.51
CA GLN A 100 7.22 13.17 10.37
C GLN A 100 6.84 13.31 11.86
N LEU A 101 5.80 14.06 12.18
CA LEU A 101 5.32 14.22 13.55
C LEU A 101 4.70 12.92 14.08
N GLY A 102 3.85 12.28 13.30
CA GLY A 102 3.16 11.07 13.70
C GLY A 102 4.08 9.86 13.88
N LEU A 103 5.06 9.66 13.01
CA LEU A 103 6.07 8.59 13.18
C LEU A 103 6.97 8.83 14.39
N ARG A 104 7.38 10.09 14.65
CA ARG A 104 8.10 10.43 15.89
C ARG A 104 7.25 10.18 17.12
N GLU A 105 5.95 10.45 17.03
CA GLU A 105 5.02 10.21 18.13
C GLU A 105 4.80 8.71 18.37
N PHE A 106 4.75 7.88 17.32
CA PHE A 106 4.75 6.43 17.47
C PHE A 106 5.95 5.94 18.28
N ASP A 107 7.16 6.38 17.93
CA ASP A 107 8.37 6.01 18.65
C ASP A 107 8.37 6.54 20.09
N ARG A 108 7.94 7.79 20.31
CA ARG A 108 7.87 8.39 21.65
C ARG A 108 6.89 7.64 22.54
N HIS A 109 5.71 7.30 22.02
CA HIS A 109 4.67 6.55 22.74
C HIS A 109 5.11 5.11 23.03
N ALA A 110 5.76 4.46 22.06
CA ALA A 110 6.40 3.16 22.23
C ALA A 110 7.45 3.15 23.35
N HIS A 111 8.33 4.16 23.37
CA HIS A 111 9.32 4.33 24.43
C HIS A 111 8.68 4.53 25.81
N ALA A 112 7.61 5.32 25.88
CA ALA A 112 6.91 5.57 27.14
C ALA A 112 6.23 4.31 27.71
N GLN A 113 5.72 3.43 26.85
CA GLN A 113 5.00 2.23 27.27
C GLN A 113 5.89 1.00 27.52
N SER A 114 6.92 0.82 26.69
CA SER A 114 7.69 -0.42 26.62
C SER A 114 9.21 -0.20 26.56
N GLY A 115 9.68 1.04 26.65
CA GLY A 115 11.10 1.37 26.82
C GLY A 115 11.98 1.31 25.56
N ALA A 116 11.39 1.06 24.38
CA ALA A 116 12.11 0.91 23.11
C ALA A 116 11.35 1.59 21.96
N PRO A 117 12.02 1.90 20.82
CA PRO A 117 11.34 2.46 19.65
C PRO A 117 10.37 1.44 19.05
N PHE A 118 9.35 1.92 18.33
CA PHE A 118 8.22 1.11 17.87
C PHE A 118 8.68 -0.11 17.05
N HIS A 119 9.62 0.09 16.12
CA HIS A 119 10.13 -0.96 15.25
C HIS A 119 10.93 -2.06 16.00
N ALA A 120 11.31 -1.84 17.27
CA ALA A 120 12.04 -2.78 18.09
C ALA A 120 11.18 -3.48 19.15
N LEU A 121 9.89 -3.14 19.22
CA LEU A 121 8.94 -3.76 20.13
C LEU A 121 8.54 -5.18 19.70
N ALA A 122 8.07 -5.97 20.67
CA ALA A 122 7.39 -7.22 20.36
C ALA A 122 6.07 -6.94 19.61
N PRO A 123 5.58 -7.86 18.75
CA PRO A 123 4.37 -7.62 17.94
C PRO A 123 3.14 -7.20 18.76
N VAL A 124 2.95 -7.78 19.95
CA VAL A 124 1.85 -7.43 20.85
C VAL A 124 1.92 -5.99 21.37
N ASP A 125 3.13 -5.49 21.61
CA ASP A 125 3.35 -4.10 22.04
C ASP A 125 3.20 -3.12 20.88
N GLN A 126 3.61 -3.51 19.67
CA GLN A 126 3.33 -2.75 18.45
C GLN A 126 1.82 -2.59 18.23
N ASP A 127 1.07 -3.69 18.36
CA ASP A 127 -0.39 -3.67 18.22
C ASP A 127 -1.05 -2.76 19.26
N ARG A 128 -0.59 -2.80 20.50
CA ARG A 128 -1.09 -1.91 21.56
C ARG A 128 -0.89 -0.44 21.20
N VAL A 129 0.32 -0.07 20.77
CA VAL A 129 0.60 1.31 20.34
C VAL A 129 -0.29 1.74 19.17
N LEU A 130 -0.52 0.87 18.18
CA LEU A 130 -1.44 1.16 17.07
C LEU A 130 -2.89 1.36 17.55
N VAL A 131 -3.36 0.51 18.46
CA VAL A 131 -4.70 0.62 19.05
C VAL A 131 -4.87 1.91 19.84
N ASP A 132 -3.85 2.37 20.56
CA ASP A 132 -3.91 3.64 21.29
C ASP A 132 -4.07 4.83 20.35
N PHE A 133 -3.33 4.85 19.23
CA PHE A 133 -3.51 5.87 18.18
C PHE A 133 -4.92 5.82 17.59
N GLN A 134 -5.40 4.61 17.24
CA GLN A 134 -6.76 4.40 16.75
C GLN A 134 -7.84 4.88 17.74
N ARG A 135 -7.58 4.79 19.04
CA ARG A 135 -8.50 5.24 20.10
C ARG A 135 -8.31 6.69 20.50
N GLY A 136 -7.25 7.36 20.04
CA GLY A 136 -6.90 8.70 20.47
C GLY A 136 -6.35 8.78 21.90
N GLU A 137 -5.75 7.69 22.37
CA GLU A 137 -5.18 7.50 23.72
C GLU A 137 -3.66 7.81 23.73
N VAL A 138 -3.26 8.87 23.03
CA VAL A 138 -1.86 9.31 22.90
C VAL A 138 -1.67 10.63 23.67
N PRO A 139 -1.02 10.63 24.86
CA PRO A 139 -1.09 11.77 25.79
C PRO A 139 -0.53 13.11 25.30
N THR A 140 0.36 13.13 24.30
CA THR A 140 0.94 14.37 23.76
C THR A 140 0.21 14.92 22.55
N TRP A 141 -0.79 14.22 22.05
CA TRP A 141 -1.63 14.66 20.95
C TRP A 141 -3.06 14.85 21.42
N THR A 142 -3.84 15.64 20.69
CA THR A 142 -5.28 15.61 20.87
C THR A 142 -5.81 14.26 20.41
N ALA A 143 -6.87 13.77 21.06
CA ALA A 143 -7.49 12.50 20.68
C ALA A 143 -7.94 12.48 19.21
N GLU A 144 -8.38 13.63 18.69
CA GLU A 144 -8.75 13.77 17.28
C GLU A 144 -7.55 13.68 16.34
N ALA A 145 -6.45 14.40 16.62
CA ALA A 145 -5.25 14.34 15.78
C ALA A 145 -4.69 12.92 15.69
N ALA A 146 -4.63 12.20 16.82
CA ALA A 146 -4.12 10.83 16.85
C ALA A 146 -4.98 9.88 16.00
N ARG A 147 -6.31 9.99 16.11
CA ARG A 147 -7.26 9.20 15.31
C ARG A 147 -7.13 9.52 13.83
N ARG A 148 -7.10 10.81 13.45
CA ARG A 148 -7.00 11.23 12.05
C ARG A 148 -5.68 10.80 11.43
N PHE A 149 -4.58 10.89 12.17
CA PHE A 149 -3.29 10.41 11.66
C PHE A 149 -3.28 8.88 11.47
N PHE A 150 -3.88 8.13 12.40
CA PHE A 150 -4.04 6.68 12.23
C PHE A 150 -4.90 6.33 11.01
N GLU A 151 -6.03 7.01 10.84
CA GLU A 151 -6.92 6.83 9.67
C GLU A 151 -6.19 7.13 8.36
N GLU A 152 -5.48 8.26 8.28
CA GLU A 152 -4.67 8.66 7.12
C GLU A 152 -3.64 7.59 6.76
N LEU A 153 -2.86 7.15 7.75
CA LEU A 153 -1.82 6.15 7.55
C LEU A 153 -2.38 4.79 7.11
N LEU A 154 -3.52 4.37 7.69
CA LEU A 154 -4.19 3.13 7.30
C LEU A 154 -4.75 3.21 5.87
N ALA A 155 -5.37 4.34 5.51
CA ALA A 155 -5.87 4.56 4.16
C ALA A 155 -4.73 4.53 3.14
N GLU A 156 -3.67 5.30 3.36
CA GLU A 156 -2.54 5.38 2.44
C GLU A 156 -1.79 4.04 2.34
N ALA A 157 -1.61 3.32 3.44
CA ALA A 157 -1.00 1.99 3.41
C ALA A 157 -1.84 1.00 2.57
N THR A 158 -3.17 1.07 2.71
CA THR A 158 -4.11 0.22 1.97
C THR A 158 -4.12 0.55 0.49
N GLU A 159 -4.15 1.84 0.13
CA GLU A 159 -4.06 2.30 -1.25
C GLU A 159 -2.73 1.92 -1.88
N SER A 160 -1.62 2.13 -1.17
CA SER A 160 -0.29 1.76 -1.62
C SER A 160 -0.20 0.25 -1.91
N TYR A 161 -0.76 -0.59 -1.03
CA TYR A 161 -0.83 -2.03 -1.23
C TYR A 161 -1.65 -2.41 -2.47
N TYR A 162 -2.91 -1.96 -2.57
CA TYR A 162 -3.78 -2.29 -3.69
C TYR A 162 -3.46 -1.55 -5.00
N SER A 163 -2.54 -0.59 -4.97
CA SER A 163 -1.94 -0.03 -6.19
C SER A 163 -0.94 -1.00 -6.86
N HIS A 164 -0.46 -2.00 -6.11
CA HIS A 164 0.54 -2.94 -6.59
C HIS A 164 -0.11 -4.04 -7.46
N PRO A 165 0.46 -4.38 -8.64
CA PRO A 165 -0.22 -5.28 -9.58
C PRO A 165 -0.43 -6.70 -9.04
N ILE A 166 0.45 -7.19 -8.15
CA ILE A 166 0.27 -8.50 -7.50
C ILE A 166 -0.90 -8.50 -6.51
N ALA A 167 -1.10 -7.43 -5.73
CA ALA A 167 -2.24 -7.33 -4.82
C ALA A 167 -3.56 -7.24 -5.61
N GLN A 168 -3.55 -6.57 -6.76
CA GLN A 168 -4.71 -6.52 -7.65
C GLN A 168 -5.05 -7.90 -8.25
N GLN A 169 -4.04 -8.68 -8.62
CA GLN A 169 -4.22 -10.06 -9.08
C GLN A 169 -4.90 -10.94 -8.02
N GLU A 170 -4.53 -10.80 -6.75
CA GLU A 170 -5.10 -11.60 -5.64
C GLU A 170 -6.60 -11.43 -5.45
N ILE A 171 -7.10 -10.21 -5.67
CA ILE A 171 -8.53 -9.92 -5.60
C ILE A 171 -9.24 -10.16 -6.94
N GLY A 172 -8.52 -10.63 -7.96
CA GLY A 172 -9.04 -10.86 -9.31
C GLY A 172 -9.42 -9.56 -10.03
N TYR A 173 -8.72 -8.45 -9.76
CA TYR A 173 -8.98 -7.18 -10.42
C TYR A 173 -8.53 -7.21 -11.88
N VAL A 174 -9.48 -6.92 -12.78
CA VAL A 174 -9.31 -6.99 -14.23
C VAL A 174 -9.15 -5.63 -14.89
N GLY A 175 -9.27 -4.53 -14.14
CA GLY A 175 -9.23 -3.16 -14.67
C GLY A 175 -7.92 -2.80 -15.37
N MET A 176 -6.84 -3.54 -15.08
CA MET A 176 -5.55 -3.44 -15.77
C MET A 176 -5.60 -3.83 -17.25
N ALA A 177 -6.55 -4.68 -17.66
CA ALA A 177 -6.78 -5.08 -19.05
C ALA A 177 -7.64 -4.02 -19.77
N ASP A 178 -7.10 -2.81 -19.88
CA ASP A 178 -7.78 -1.59 -20.30
C ASP A 178 -7.91 -1.42 -21.82
N ALA A 179 -7.25 -2.26 -22.63
CA ALA A 179 -7.40 -2.28 -24.09
C ALA A 179 -8.31 -3.42 -24.58
N PRO A 180 -9.14 -3.20 -25.62
CA PRO A 180 -9.36 -1.95 -26.35
C PRO A 180 -10.38 -1.00 -25.69
N GLY A 181 -10.61 -1.13 -24.38
CA GLY A 181 -11.69 -0.46 -23.64
C GLY A 181 -12.81 -1.41 -23.25
N TRP A 182 -13.74 -0.92 -22.43
CA TRP A 182 -14.88 -1.68 -21.91
C TRP A 182 -16.13 -1.44 -22.78
N GLN A 183 -16.67 -2.52 -23.33
CA GLN A 183 -17.87 -2.60 -24.18
C GLN A 183 -19.05 -3.22 -23.42
N ALA A 184 -18.77 -4.16 -22.52
CA ALA A 184 -19.73 -4.81 -21.63
C ALA A 184 -20.01 -3.93 -20.40
N ILE A 185 -20.89 -2.92 -20.55
CA ILE A 185 -21.22 -1.95 -19.49
C ILE A 185 -22.52 -2.25 -18.73
N GLY A 186 -23.19 -3.35 -19.05
CA GLY A 186 -24.40 -3.77 -18.33
C GLY A 186 -24.08 -4.45 -16.99
N LEU A 187 -25.07 -4.47 -16.09
CA LEU A 187 -24.97 -5.20 -14.83
C LEU A 187 -24.66 -6.68 -15.08
N ASP A 188 -23.72 -7.23 -14.33
CA ASP A 188 -23.23 -8.62 -14.42
C ASP A 188 -22.72 -9.08 -15.79
N GLN A 189 -22.47 -8.14 -16.71
CA GLN A 189 -21.78 -8.45 -17.96
C GLN A 189 -20.27 -8.53 -17.73
N ARG A 190 -19.62 -9.38 -18.52
CA ARG A 190 -18.17 -9.53 -18.51
C ARG A 190 -17.63 -9.43 -19.92
N GLU A 191 -16.46 -8.84 -20.04
CA GLU A 191 -15.66 -8.96 -21.25
C GLU A 191 -15.15 -10.38 -21.43
N ALA A 192 -14.96 -10.80 -22.68
CA ALA A 192 -14.37 -12.09 -23.00
C ALA A 192 -12.94 -12.27 -22.43
N ARG A 193 -12.26 -11.15 -22.13
CA ARG A 193 -10.91 -11.11 -21.55
C ARG A 193 -10.86 -11.22 -20.03
N GLU A 194 -12.00 -11.21 -19.35
CA GLU A 194 -12.05 -11.35 -17.90
C GLU A 194 -11.86 -12.81 -17.48
N PRO A 195 -10.95 -13.13 -16.54
CA PRO A 195 -10.81 -14.45 -15.98
C PRO A 195 -12.13 -14.96 -15.36
N ARG A 196 -12.40 -16.25 -15.53
CA ARG A 196 -13.52 -16.90 -14.85
C ARG A 196 -13.14 -17.16 -13.40
N ARG A 197 -13.92 -16.64 -12.44
CA ARG A 197 -13.79 -17.03 -11.03
C ARG A 197 -13.86 -18.56 -10.90
N GLY A 198 -12.84 -19.17 -10.28
CA GLY A 198 -12.87 -20.57 -9.84
C GLY A 198 -12.03 -21.57 -10.64
N GLN A 199 -11.14 -21.15 -11.53
CA GLN A 199 -10.08 -22.06 -11.99
C GLN A 199 -8.88 -21.96 -11.03
N PRO A 200 -8.43 -23.07 -10.43
CA PRO A 200 -7.21 -23.04 -9.63
C PRO A 200 -6.05 -22.62 -10.54
N THR A 201 -5.22 -21.71 -10.06
CA THR A 201 -3.88 -21.52 -10.60
C THR A 201 -3.11 -22.80 -10.27
N ASP A 202 -2.76 -23.59 -11.28
CA ASP A 202 -1.85 -24.72 -11.09
C ASP A 202 -0.56 -24.18 -10.44
N GLY A 203 -0.13 -24.90 -9.38
CA GLY A 203 0.82 -24.43 -8.36
C GLY A 203 2.27 -24.27 -8.75
#